data_AF-A0A7Y1YRR7-F1
#
_entry.id   AF-A0A7Y1YRR7-F1
#
_cell.length_a   1.000
_cell.length_b   1.000
_cell.length_c   1.000
_cell.angle_alpha   90.00
_cell.angle_beta   90.00
_cell.angle_gamma   90.00
#
_symmetry.space_group_name_H-M   'P 1'
#
loop_
_entity.id
_entity.type
_entity.pdbx_description
1 polymer ?
#
loop_
_entity_poly.entity_id
_entity_poly.type
_entity_poly.pdbx_seq_one_letter_code
_entity_poly.pdbx_strand_id
1 'polypeptide(L)'
;MYKIRSGLTLLVVLLTLASSAQIDSSQINESPYTVVYNHLYYLQQDSYDPGRAALSFPETNLKKERVAIMLKDFLDGKGYYIDLNRIPKNPEYIDNTSE
;
A
#
# COMPACT_ATOMS: atom_id res chain seq x y z
N MET A 1 -25.53 -26.59 30.85
CA MET A 1 -24.74 -25.36 31.03
C MET A 1 -23.68 -25.27 29.93
N TYR A 2 -24.05 -24.84 28.70
CA TYR A 2 -23.18 -24.87 27.50
C TYR A 2 -23.30 -23.59 26.64
N LYS A 3 -23.75 -22.47 27.20
CA LYS A 3 -24.03 -21.22 26.45
C LYS A 3 -22.83 -20.26 26.30
N ILE A 4 -21.72 -20.51 26.99
CA ILE A 4 -20.59 -19.55 27.09
C ILE A 4 -19.49 -19.83 26.05
N ARG A 5 -19.45 -21.03 25.47
CA ARG A 5 -18.38 -21.44 24.54
C ARG A 5 -18.52 -20.84 23.14
N SER A 6 -19.73 -20.70 22.63
CA SER A 6 -20.00 -20.20 21.27
C SER A 6 -19.67 -18.72 21.07
N GLY A 7 -19.80 -17.88 22.10
CA GLY A 7 -19.45 -16.46 22.02
C GLY A 7 -17.94 -16.23 21.89
N LEU A 8 -17.13 -17.02 22.60
CA LEU A 8 -15.67 -16.95 22.50
C LEU A 8 -15.18 -17.42 21.13
N THR A 9 -15.79 -18.47 20.57
CA THR A 9 -15.45 -18.95 19.22
C THR A 9 -15.78 -17.89 18.16
N LEU A 10 -16.94 -17.21 18.28
CA LEU A 10 -17.33 -16.15 17.35
C LEU A 10 -16.40 -14.93 17.43
N LEU A 11 -15.97 -14.56 18.65
CA LEU A 11 -15.00 -13.48 18.88
C LEU A 11 -13.64 -13.79 18.24
N VAL A 12 -13.16 -15.03 18.35
CA VAL A 12 -11.90 -15.46 17.74
C VAL A 12 -11.98 -15.42 16.21
N VAL A 13 -13.10 -15.85 15.61
CA VAL A 13 -13.32 -15.78 14.16
C VAL A 13 -13.36 -14.33 13.65
N LEU A 14 -14.02 -13.44 14.40
CA LEU A 14 -14.05 -12.00 14.08
C LEU A 14 -12.66 -11.35 14.16
N LEU A 15 -11.81 -11.77 15.11
CA LEU A 15 -10.43 -11.27 15.20
C LEU A 15 -9.56 -11.70 14.01
N THR A 16 -9.72 -12.93 13.52
CA THR A 16 -8.92 -13.43 12.38
C THR A 16 -9.29 -12.79 11.05
N LEU A 17 -10.50 -12.26 10.91
CA LEU A 17 -10.92 -11.53 9.70
C LEU A 17 -10.33 -10.11 9.63
N ALA A 18 -9.76 -9.59 10.72
CA ALA A 18 -9.11 -8.29 10.76
C ALA A 18 -7.66 -8.31 10.23
N SER A 19 -7.16 -9.45 9.75
CA SER A 19 -5.86 -9.54 9.11
C SER A 19 -5.82 -8.67 7.85
N SER A 20 -5.10 -7.55 7.92
CA SER A 20 -4.90 -6.65 6.80
C SER A 20 -3.90 -7.25 5.80
N ALA A 21 -4.24 -7.25 4.52
CA ALA A 21 -3.32 -7.62 3.44
C ALA A 21 -2.30 -6.49 3.20
N GLN A 22 -1.21 -6.48 3.98
CA GLN A 22 -0.10 -5.55 3.83
C GLN A 22 1.02 -6.20 3.02
N ILE A 23 1.68 -5.43 2.14
CA ILE A 23 2.89 -5.89 1.46
C ILE A 23 4.05 -5.89 2.48
N ASP A 24 4.81 -6.98 2.53
CA ASP A 24 6.04 -7.07 3.32
C ASP A 24 7.06 -6.06 2.77
N SER A 25 7.77 -5.34 3.64
CA SER A 25 8.74 -4.32 3.22
C SER A 25 9.83 -4.86 2.30
N SER A 26 10.18 -6.14 2.41
CA SER A 26 11.13 -6.82 1.53
C SER A 26 10.61 -6.99 0.09
N GLN A 27 9.29 -6.93 -0.12
CA GLN A 27 8.62 -7.20 -1.39
C GLN A 27 8.17 -5.94 -2.14
N ILE A 28 8.40 -4.75 -1.58
CA ILE A 28 7.92 -3.48 -2.15
C ILE A 28 8.42 -3.29 -3.59
N ASN A 29 9.67 -3.67 -3.86
CA ASN A 29 10.34 -3.46 -5.16
C ASN A 29 10.23 -4.67 -6.11
N GLU A 30 9.30 -5.61 -5.88
CA GLU A 30 9.12 -6.79 -6.75
C GLU A 30 8.41 -6.48 -8.08
N SER A 31 7.67 -5.38 -8.19
CA SER A 31 7.01 -4.97 -9.44
C SER A 31 6.62 -3.49 -9.43
N PRO A 32 6.32 -2.89 -10.60
CA PRO A 32 5.74 -1.54 -10.64
C PRO A 32 4.49 -1.41 -9.76
N TYR A 33 3.63 -2.44 -9.77
CA TYR A 33 2.43 -2.48 -8.95
C TYR A 33 2.72 -2.37 -7.45
N THR A 34 3.66 -3.17 -6.92
CA THR A 34 3.93 -3.21 -5.48
C THR A 34 4.50 -1.89 -4.96
N VAL A 35 5.34 -1.23 -5.76
CA VAL A 35 5.90 0.09 -5.42
C VAL A 35 4.81 1.15 -5.32
N VAL A 36 3.93 1.23 -6.34
CA VAL A 36 2.85 2.21 -6.39
C VAL A 36 1.78 1.92 -5.33
N TYR A 37 1.41 0.65 -5.16
CA TYR A 37 0.48 0.23 -4.12
C TYR A 37 0.98 0.64 -2.74
N ASN A 38 2.23 0.30 -2.39
CA ASN A 38 2.81 0.64 -1.09
C ASN A 38 2.78 2.15 -0.84
N HIS A 39 3.17 2.94 -1.85
CA HIS A 39 3.18 4.40 -1.74
C HIS A 39 1.79 4.97 -1.44
N LEU A 40 0.77 4.54 -2.19
CA LEU A 40 -0.58 5.07 -2.06
C LEU A 40 -1.32 4.53 -0.83
N TYR A 41 -1.19 3.24 -0.54
CA TYR A 41 -1.89 2.56 0.56
C TYR A 41 -1.56 3.22 1.90
N TYR A 42 -0.28 3.42 2.21
CA TYR A 42 0.11 3.98 3.51
C TYR A 42 -0.09 5.50 3.62
N LEU A 43 -0.72 6.14 2.64
CA LEU A 43 -1.15 7.54 2.71
C LEU A 43 -2.68 7.68 2.70
N GLN A 44 -3.42 6.57 2.81
CA GLN A 44 -4.87 6.59 3.04
C GLN A 44 -5.21 6.77 4.52
N GLN A 45 -6.39 7.29 4.81
CA GLN A 45 -6.83 7.60 6.18
C GLN A 45 -6.75 6.39 7.13
N ASP A 46 -7.13 5.20 6.67
CA ASP A 46 -7.21 4.00 7.51
C ASP A 46 -5.86 3.30 7.69
N SER A 47 -4.84 3.67 6.91
CA SER A 47 -3.53 3.01 6.86
C SER A 47 -2.38 4.02 6.91
N TYR A 48 -2.62 5.23 7.40
CA TYR A 48 -1.67 6.34 7.35
C TYR A 48 -0.37 6.03 8.11
N ASP A 49 0.71 5.80 7.36
CA ASP A 49 2.08 5.57 7.81
C ASP A 49 3.07 6.09 6.73
N PRO A 50 3.42 7.39 6.76
CA PRO A 50 4.34 7.97 5.78
C PRO A 50 5.72 7.28 5.74
N GLY A 51 6.16 6.67 6.84
CA GLY A 51 7.41 5.93 6.93
C GLY A 51 7.39 4.69 6.05
N ARG A 52 6.28 3.96 6.06
CA ARG A 52 6.09 2.81 5.15
C ARG A 52 5.87 3.24 3.70
N ALA A 53 5.13 4.32 3.45
CA ALA A 53 4.99 4.87 2.10
C ALA A 53 6.36 5.28 1.50
N ALA A 54 7.25 5.80 2.34
CA ALA A 54 8.59 6.24 1.95
C ALA A 54 9.52 5.12 1.49
N LEU A 55 9.22 3.85 1.80
CA LEU A 55 10.00 2.71 1.35
C LEU A 55 9.91 2.48 -0.18
N SER A 56 8.90 3.06 -0.84
CA SER A 56 8.77 3.07 -2.30
C SER A 56 9.76 4.00 -3.02
N PHE A 57 10.56 4.77 -2.27
CA PHE A 57 11.49 5.74 -2.84
C PHE A 57 12.93 5.27 -2.65
N PRO A 58 13.81 5.56 -3.64
CA PRO A 58 15.23 5.27 -3.50
C PRO A 58 15.87 6.11 -2.38
N GLU A 59 17.06 5.69 -1.93
CA GLU A 59 17.83 6.47 -0.97
C GLU A 59 18.19 7.86 -1.52
N THR A 60 18.04 8.87 -0.66
CA THR A 60 18.23 10.28 -1.03
C THR A 60 18.67 11.08 0.20
N ASN A 61 19.24 12.26 -0.02
CA ASN A 61 19.56 13.21 1.05
C ASN A 61 18.32 13.95 1.60
N LEU A 62 17.16 13.76 0.97
CA LEU A 62 15.89 14.32 1.41
C LEU A 62 15.22 13.42 2.46
N LYS A 63 14.32 14.00 3.26
CA LYS A 63 13.44 13.20 4.13
C LYS A 63 12.42 12.44 3.27
N LYS A 64 12.62 11.14 3.07
CA LYS A 64 11.79 10.29 2.18
C LYS A 64 10.29 10.34 2.51
N GLU A 65 9.92 10.37 3.79
CA GLU A 65 8.53 10.57 4.25
C GLU A 65 7.90 11.84 3.66
N ARG A 66 8.66 12.94 3.67
CA ARG A 66 8.21 14.21 3.10
C ARG A 66 8.09 14.12 1.58
N VAL A 67 9.00 13.42 0.91
CA VAL A 67 8.92 13.19 -0.54
C VAL A 67 7.65 12.41 -0.89
N ALA A 68 7.34 11.34 -0.14
CA ALA A 68 6.13 10.57 -0.32
C ALA A 68 4.87 11.43 -0.16
N ILE A 69 4.74 12.17 0.96
CA ILE A 69 3.59 13.05 1.20
C ILE A 69 3.46 14.09 0.09
N MET A 70 4.55 14.76 -0.28
CA MET A 70 4.53 15.80 -1.32
C MET A 70 4.13 15.26 -2.70
N LEU A 71 4.53 14.04 -3.06
CA LEU A 71 4.08 13.42 -4.31
C LEU A 71 2.58 13.18 -4.28
N LYS A 72 2.04 12.64 -3.18
CA LYS A 72 0.61 12.41 -3.02
C LYS A 72 -0.19 13.72 -3.09
N ASP A 73 0.24 14.74 -2.35
CA ASP A 73 -0.40 16.06 -2.35
C ASP A 73 -0.40 16.68 -3.76
N PHE A 74 0.70 16.54 -4.50
CA PHE A 74 0.79 17.01 -5.89
C PHE A 74 -0.21 16.28 -6.79
N LEU A 75 -0.30 14.95 -6.72
CA LEU A 75 -1.25 14.16 -7.52
C LEU A 75 -2.69 14.54 -7.19
N ASP A 76 -3.02 14.66 -5.91
CA ASP A 76 -4.36 15.04 -5.43
C ASP A 76 -4.74 16.47 -5.86
N GLY A 77 -3.81 17.42 -5.69
CA GLY A 77 -4.02 18.80 -6.09
C GLY A 77 -4.23 18.96 -7.60
N LYS A 78 -3.69 18.03 -8.40
CA LYS A 78 -3.92 17.96 -9.86
C LYS A 78 -5.18 17.18 -10.24
N GLY A 79 -5.82 16.51 -9.29
CA GLY A 79 -6.96 15.62 -9.54
C GLY A 79 -6.57 14.34 -10.28
N TYR A 80 -5.31 13.91 -10.19
CA TYR A 80 -4.85 12.68 -10.81
C TYR A 80 -5.29 11.47 -9.99
N TYR A 81 -6.13 10.64 -10.61
CA TYR A 81 -6.51 9.34 -10.06
C TYR A 81 -5.61 8.25 -10.64
N ILE A 82 -4.90 7.53 -9.76
CA ILE A 82 -4.07 6.38 -10.14
C ILE A 82 -4.91 5.11 -10.09
N ASP A 83 -5.24 4.57 -11.26
CA ASP A 83 -5.89 3.26 -11.37
C ASP A 83 -4.85 2.15 -11.22
N LEU A 84 -4.78 1.57 -10.02
CA LEU A 84 -3.88 0.47 -9.68
C LEU A 84 -4.05 -0.76 -10.58
N ASN A 85 -5.22 -0.97 -11.20
CA ASN A 85 -5.45 -2.11 -12.10
C ASN A 85 -4.69 -1.98 -13.41
N ARG A 86 -4.26 -0.77 -13.79
CA ARG A 86 -3.46 -0.50 -14.97
C ARG A 86 -1.97 -0.59 -14.71
N ILE A 87 -1.55 -0.75 -13.45
CA ILE A 87 -0.14 -0.83 -13.10
C ILE A 87 0.35 -2.27 -13.27
N PRO A 88 1.40 -2.51 -14.07
CA PRO A 88 1.93 -3.84 -14.32
C PRO A 88 2.41 -4.54 -13.06
N LYS A 89 2.05 -5.82 -12.95
CA LYS A 89 2.55 -6.74 -11.91
C LYS A 89 3.80 -7.51 -12.33
N ASN A 90 4.18 -7.42 -13.60
CA ASN A 90 5.40 -8.05 -14.10
C ASN A 90 6.62 -7.21 -13.68
N PRO A 91 7.60 -7.78 -12.94
CA PRO A 91 8.86 -7.09 -12.59
C PRO A 91 9.60 -6.55 -13.81
N GLU A 92 9.56 -7.28 -14.93
CA GLU A 92 10.31 -6.95 -16.14
C GLU A 92 9.47 -6.13 -17.14
N TYR A 93 8.39 -5.49 -16.67
CA TYR A 93 7.59 -4.66 -17.56
C TYR A 93 8.41 -3.46 -18.06
N ILE A 94 8.46 -3.32 -19.39
CA ILE A 94 9.06 -2.19 -20.09
C ILE A 94 7.93 -1.49 -20.86
N ASP A 95 7.81 -0.18 -20.67
CA ASP A 95 6.88 0.63 -21.45
C ASP A 95 7.18 0.49 -22.94
N ASN A 96 6.19 0.08 -23.73
CA ASN A 96 6.26 0.13 -25.19
C ASN A 96 5.56 1.41 -25.68
N THR A 97 6.28 2.24 -26.43
CA THR A 97 5.69 3.42 -27.09
C THR A 97 4.99 3.07 -28.40
N SER A 98 4.37 1.89 -28.47
CA SER A 98 3.64 1.48 -29.68
C SER A 98 2.28 2.17 -29.67
N GLU A 99 2.25 3.43 -30.13
CA GLU A 99 1.05 4.05 -30.69
C GLU A 99 0.74 3.48 -32.09
#